data_AF-A0A821PVU8-F1
#
_entry.id   AF-A0A821PVU8-F1
#
_cell.length_a   1.000
_cell.length_b   1.000
_cell.length_c   1.000
_cell.angle_alpha   90.00
_cell.angle_beta   90.00
_cell.angle_gamma   90.00
#
_symmetry.space_group_name_H-M   'P 1'
#
loop_
_entity.id
_entity.type
_entity.pdbx_description
1 polymer ?
#
loop_
_entity_poly.entity_id
_entity_poly.type
_entity_poly.pdbx_seq_one_letter_code
_entity_poly.pdbx_strand_id
1 'polypeptide(L)'
;RQAFEKIKKERYDRFNALYEHVSTCIDDIYKSLTNSQAAVACLTAEDAEEPYRAGITYNCVAPGKRFQAMENLSGGEKTVAAICLLFALRR
;
A
#
# COMPACT_ATOMS: atom_id res chain seq x y z
N ARG A 1 19.03 21.14 -17.25
CA ARG A 1 18.05 21.35 -16.16
C ARG A 1 16.63 20.96 -16.59
N GLN A 2 16.05 21.56 -17.63
CA GLN A 2 14.68 21.21 -18.09
C GLN A 2 14.46 19.73 -18.46
N ALA A 3 15.42 19.08 -19.13
CA ALA A 3 15.30 17.65 -19.47
C ALA A 3 15.26 16.74 -18.23
N PHE A 4 15.99 17.10 -17.17
CA PHE A 4 15.97 16.37 -15.90
C PHE A 4 14.61 16.53 -15.21
N GLU A 5 14.09 17.76 -15.12
CA GLU A 5 12.78 18.02 -14.53
C GLU A 5 11.65 17.31 -15.28
N LYS A 6 11.75 17.22 -16.61
CA LYS A 6 10.79 16.46 -17.43
C LYS A 6 10.77 14.98 -17.06
N ILE A 7 11.94 14.34 -17.00
CA ILE A 7 12.05 12.91 -16.65
C ILE A 7 11.63 12.68 -15.19
N LYS A 8 12.02 13.58 -14.27
CA LYS A 8 11.62 13.54 -12.87
C LYS A 8 10.10 13.54 -12.75
N LYS A 9 9.44 14.46 -13.46
CA LYS A 9 7.98 14.55 -13.50
C LYS A 9 7.32 13.31 -14.09
N GLU A 10 7.80 12.81 -15.24
CA GLU A 10 7.24 11.59 -15.85
C GLU A 10 7.36 10.36 -14.93
N ARG A 11 8.46 10.24 -14.19
CA ARG A 11 8.64 9.18 -13.19
C ARG A 11 7.69 9.35 -12.01
N TYR A 12 7.55 10.57 -11.50
CA TYR A 12 6.61 10.89 -10.42
C TYR A 12 5.17 10.56 -10.84
N ASP A 13 4.72 11.07 -11.98
CA ASP A 13 3.34 10.93 -12.44
C ASP A 13 2.96 9.45 -12.62
N ARG A 14 3.83 8.64 -13.24
CA ARG A 14 3.59 7.21 -13.44
C ARG A 14 3.56 6.42 -12.13
N PHE A 15 4.47 6.74 -11.21
CA PHE A 15 4.52 6.07 -9.91
C PHE A 15 3.29 6.45 -9.08
N ASN A 16 2.97 7.74 -9.02
CA ASN A 16 1.89 8.25 -8.19
C ASN A 16 0.52 7.78 -8.68
N ALA A 17 0.32 7.67 -10.00
CA ALA A 17 -0.91 7.11 -10.57
C ALA A 17 -1.17 5.67 -10.08
N LEU A 18 -0.15 4.81 -10.05
CA LEU A 18 -0.28 3.45 -9.52
C LEU A 18 -0.43 3.46 -7.99
N TYR A 19 0.38 4.25 -7.29
CA TYR A 19 0.36 4.31 -5.83
C TYR A 19 -1.00 4.76 -5.29
N GLU A 20 -1.60 5.80 -5.86
CA GLU A 20 -2.91 6.32 -5.47
C GLU A 20 -4.02 5.30 -5.75
N HIS A 21 -3.98 4.63 -6.90
CA HIS A 21 -4.91 3.55 -7.24
C HIS A 21 -4.84 2.39 -6.26
N VAL A 22 -3.64 1.91 -5.94
CA VAL A 22 -3.46 0.81 -4.97
C VAL A 22 -3.87 1.26 -3.57
N SER A 23 -3.48 2.47 -3.14
CA SER A 23 -3.77 3.00 -1.80
C SER A 23 -5.27 3.18 -1.55
N THR A 24 -6.03 3.57 -2.58
CA THR A 24 -7.50 3.71 -2.48
C THR A 24 -8.22 2.36 -2.46
N CYS A 25 -7.72 1.35 -3.18
CA CYS A 25 -8.38 0.05 -3.27
C CYS A 25 -8.02 -0.94 -2.15
N ILE A 26 -6.82 -0.81 -1.56
CA ILE A 26 -6.27 -1.85 -0.68
C ILE A 26 -7.06 -2.06 0.61
N ASP A 27 -7.62 -0.99 1.18
CA ASP A 27 -8.42 -1.05 2.41
C ASP A 27 -9.72 -1.82 2.18
N ASP A 28 -10.44 -1.50 1.11
CA ASP A 28 -11.70 -2.18 0.74
C ASP A 28 -11.48 -3.65 0.41
N ILE A 29 -10.40 -3.98 -0.31
CA ILE A 29 -10.04 -5.37 -0.62
C ILE A 29 -9.72 -6.12 0.66
N TYR A 30 -8.95 -5.53 1.58
CA TYR A 30 -8.58 -6.19 2.83
C TYR A 30 -9.79 -6.45 3.73
N LYS A 31 -10.69 -5.48 3.86
CA LYS A 31 -11.98 -5.63 4.56
C LYS A 31 -12.84 -6.72 3.96
N SER A 32 -12.89 -6.79 2.62
CA SER A 32 -13.63 -7.83 1.91
C SER A 32 -13.02 -9.22 2.11
N LEU A 33 -11.69 -9.35 2.12
CA LEU A 33 -11.00 -10.63 2.31
C LEU A 33 -11.09 -11.15 3.75
N THR A 34 -11.04 -10.25 4.73
CA THR A 34 -11.12 -10.59 6.15
C THR A 34 -12.55 -10.67 6.68
N ASN A 35 -13.53 -10.34 5.84
CA ASN A 35 -14.95 -10.23 6.17
C ASN A 35 -15.19 -9.42 7.47
N SER A 36 -14.42 -8.34 7.64
CA SER A 36 -14.49 -7.51 8.84
C SER A 36 -14.25 -6.05 8.54
N GLN A 37 -15.19 -5.20 8.97
CA GLN A 37 -15.08 -3.75 8.85
C GLN A 37 -14.07 -3.14 9.83
N ALA A 38 -13.66 -3.89 10.85
CA ALA A 38 -12.63 -3.48 11.80
C ALA A 38 -11.21 -3.71 11.27
N ALA A 39 -11.05 -4.41 10.15
CA ALA A 39 -9.78 -4.57 9.48
C ALA A 39 -9.41 -3.29 8.72
N VAL A 40 -8.14 -2.92 8.74
CA VAL A 40 -7.64 -1.74 8.03
C VAL A 40 -6.35 -2.10 7.31
N ALA A 41 -6.20 -1.70 6.06
CA ALA A 41 -4.95 -1.81 5.32
C ALA A 41 -4.58 -0.47 4.71
N CYS A 42 -3.33 -0.06 4.88
CA CYS A 42 -2.86 1.21 4.33
C CYS A 42 -1.42 1.11 3.83
N LEU A 43 -1.14 1.93 2.81
CA LEU A 43 0.19 2.09 2.22
C LEU A 43 0.70 3.50 2.55
N THR A 44 1.93 3.59 3.02
CA THR A 44 2.54 4.88 3.38
C THR A 44 3.88 5.00 2.69
N ALA A 45 4.06 6.03 1.87
CA ALA A 45 5.36 6.37 1.31
C ALA A 45 6.22 7.07 2.38
N GLU A 46 7.49 6.69 2.49
CA GLU A 46 8.44 7.34 3.42
C GLU A 46 8.78 8.78 3.00
N ASP A 47 8.75 9.04 1.70
CA ASP A 47 8.98 10.35 1.10
C ASP A 47 7.76 10.74 0.26
N ALA A 48 7.09 11.83 0.63
CA ALA A 48 5.92 12.32 -0.09
C ALA A 48 6.27 13.16 -1.34
N GLU A 49 7.47 13.74 -1.40
CA GLU A 49 7.92 14.52 -2.57
C GLU A 49 8.47 13.61 -3.66
N GLU A 50 9.25 12.59 -3.30
CA GLU A 50 9.86 11.64 -4.23
C GLU A 50 9.61 10.19 -3.81
N PRO A 51 8.35 9.70 -3.85
CA PRO A 51 7.99 8.38 -3.34
C PRO A 51 8.64 7.23 -4.12
N TYR A 52 9.09 7.48 -5.35
CA TYR A 52 9.85 6.53 -6.16
C TYR A 52 11.32 6.37 -5.74
N ARG A 53 11.84 7.19 -4.81
CA ARG A 53 13.21 7.11 -4.28
C ARG A 53 13.29 6.39 -2.94
N ALA A 54 12.23 6.45 -2.14
CA ALA A 54 12.18 5.89 -0.81
C ALA A 54 11.39 4.57 -0.75
N GLY A 55 11.29 3.98 0.44
CA GLY A 55 10.48 2.80 0.68
C GLY A 55 8.99 3.10 0.73
N ILE A 56 8.17 2.08 0.46
CA ILE A 56 6.74 2.09 0.77
C ILE A 56 6.53 1.12 1.94
N THR A 57 5.96 1.63 3.03
CA THR A 57 5.54 0.83 4.17
C THR A 57 4.12 0.33 3.95
N TYR A 58 3.93 -1.00 4.03
CA TYR A 58 2.61 -1.61 3.99
C TYR A 58 2.20 -2.06 5.40
N ASN A 59 1.11 -1.48 5.91
CA ASN A 59 0.58 -1.77 7.24
C ASN A 59 -0.81 -2.41 7.15
N CYS A 60 -1.04 -3.42 7.99
CA CYS A 60 -2.32 -4.11 8.11
C CYS A 60 -2.70 -4.24 9.58
N VAL A 61 -3.95 -3.93 9.88
CA VAL A 61 -4.56 -4.13 11.20
C VAL A 61 -5.61 -5.21 11.06
N ALA A 62 -5.36 -6.36 11.68
CA ALA A 62 -6.30 -7.45 11.74
C ALA A 62 -7.48 -7.10 12.68
N PRO A 63 -8.68 -7.65 12.44
CA PRO A 63 -9.86 -7.34 13.23
C PRO A 63 -9.68 -7.75 14.69
N GLY A 64 -9.92 -6.80 15.61
CA GLY A 64 -9.80 -7.02 17.05
C GLY A 64 -8.37 -6.93 17.61
N LYS A 65 -7.36 -6.65 16.77
CA LYS A 65 -5.97 -6.39 17.23
C LYS A 65 -5.63 -4.91 17.19
N ARG A 66 -4.72 -4.49 18.06
CA ARG A 66 -4.09 -3.16 17.99
C ARG A 66 -3.16 -3.09 16.76
N PHE A 67 -2.84 -1.88 16.32
CA PHE A 67 -1.84 -1.66 15.28
C PHE A 67 -0.54 -2.40 15.64
N GLN A 68 -0.14 -3.33 14.77
CA GLN A 68 1.08 -4.13 14.92
C GLN A 68 1.87 -4.05 13.63
N ALA A 69 3.19 -3.95 13.75
CA ALA A 69 4.09 -4.06 12.61
C ALA A 69 3.85 -5.39 11.88
N MET A 70 4.01 -5.39 10.55
CA MET A 70 3.75 -6.56 9.71
C MET A 70 4.52 -7.81 10.18
N GLU A 71 5.72 -7.62 10.75
CA GLU A 71 6.56 -8.67 11.32
C GLU A 71 5.87 -9.48 12.43
N ASN A 72 5.00 -8.83 13.22
CA ASN A 72 4.30 -9.40 14.36
C ASN A 72 2.96 -10.05 13.99
N LEU A 73 2.55 -10.00 12.73
CA LEU A 73 1.37 -10.70 12.23
C LEU A 73 1.65 -12.21 12.12
N SER A 74 0.60 -13.01 12.33
CA SER A 74 0.65 -14.46 12.09
C SER A 74 0.94 -14.76 10.61
N GLY A 75 1.48 -15.95 10.33
CA GLY A 75 1.77 -16.36 8.94
C GLY A 75 0.54 -16.28 8.02
N GLY A 76 -0.65 -16.67 8.52
CA GLY A 76 -1.89 -16.59 7.77
C GLY A 76 -2.31 -15.14 7.45
N GLU A 77 -2.20 -14.23 8.43
CA GLU A 77 -2.48 -12.80 8.22
C GLU A 77 -1.52 -12.19 7.19
N LYS A 78 -0.24 -12.58 7.21
CA LYS A 78 0.76 -12.17 6.21
C LYS A 78 0.39 -12.67 4.80
N THR A 79 -0.09 -13.91 4.68
CA THR A 79 -0.54 -14.45 3.39
C THR A 79 -1.76 -13.70 2.86
N VAL A 80 -2.75 -13.41 3.70
CA VAL A 80 -3.93 -12.63 3.31
C VAL A 80 -3.54 -11.21 2.89
N ALA A 81 -2.63 -10.57 3.63
CA ALA A 81 -2.11 -9.25 3.28
C ALA A 81 -1.36 -9.27 1.93
N ALA A 82 -0.56 -10.30 1.66
CA ALA A 82 0.12 -10.45 0.37
C ALA A 82 -0.87 -10.64 -0.80
N ILE A 83 -1.91 -11.46 -0.60
CA ILE A 83 -2.97 -11.66 -1.60
C ILE A 83 -3.76 -10.36 -1.82
N CYS A 84 -4.04 -9.61 -0.76
CA CYS A 84 -4.69 -8.31 -0.85
C CYS A 84 -3.90 -7.34 -1.73
N LEU A 85 -2.59 -7.21 -1.49
CA LEU A 85 -1.71 -6.36 -2.28
C LEU A 85 -1.66 -6.79 -3.75
N LEU A 86 -1.63 -8.10 -4.03
CA LEU A 86 -1.67 -8.63 -5.40
C LEU A 86 -2.96 -8.26 -6.12
N PHE A 87 -4.11 -8.33 -5.44
CA PHE A 87 -5.38 -7.90 -6.02
C PHE A 87 -5.45 -6.39 -6.22
N ALA A 88 -4.93 -5.60 -5.28
CA ALA A 88 -4.89 -4.14 -5.40
C ALA A 88 -4.04 -3.67 -6.60
N LEU A 89 -2.97 -4.41 -6.94
CA LEU A 89 -2.13 -4.13 -8.11
C LEU A 89 -2.74 -4.52 -9.46
N ARG A 90 -3.72 -5.44 -9.45
CA ARG A 90 -4.33 -6.01 -10.67
C ARG A 90 -5.68 -5.40 -11.04
N ARG A 91 -6.30 -4.72 -10.08
CA ARG A 91 -7.55 -3.99 -10.26
C ARG A 91 -7.33 -2.73 -11.08
#